data_AF-A0A0G0H8X6-F1
#
_entry.id   AF-A0A0G0H8X6-F1
#
_cell.length_a   1.000
_cell.length_b   1.000
_cell.length_c   1.000
_cell.angle_alpha   90.00
_cell.angle_beta   90.00
_cell.angle_gamma   90.00
#
_symmetry.space_group_name_H-M   'P 1'
#
loop_
_entity.id
_entity.type
_entity.pdbx_description
1 polymer ?
#
loop_
_entity_poly.entity_id
_entity_poly.type
_entity_poly.pdbx_seq_one_letter_code
_entity_poly.pdbx_strand_id
1 'polypeptide(L)'
;MTKQIQTSKNLKLSAEVAEYITKNPELVEDFGKDLSFVVFPSDDKQLQKANVKLANELKKEGKNVVKVHQTKDKKTPWKFSYL
;
A
#
# COMPACT_ATOMS: atom_id res chain seq x y z
N MET A 1 -10.89 1.66 -14.47
CA MET A 1 -11.49 1.17 -13.22
C MET A 1 -12.24 2.30 -12.54
N THR A 2 -13.41 2.05 -11.97
CA THR A 2 -14.21 3.05 -11.24
C THR A 2 -13.63 3.27 -9.83
N LYS A 3 -13.95 4.41 -9.19
CA LYS A 3 -13.53 4.69 -7.80
C LYS A 3 -14.04 3.65 -6.81
N GLN A 4 -15.27 3.16 -6.99
CA GLN A 4 -15.86 2.13 -6.12
C GLN A 4 -15.09 0.81 -6.18
N ILE A 5 -14.73 0.34 -7.38
CA ILE A 5 -13.94 -0.89 -7.55
C ILE A 5 -12.54 -0.70 -6.97
N GLN A 6 -11.89 0.45 -7.22
CA GLN A 6 -10.59 0.75 -6.64
C GLN A 6 -10.62 0.71 -5.12
N THR A 7 -11.62 1.36 -4.52
CA THR A 7 -11.80 1.42 -3.06
C THR A 7 -11.99 0.03 -2.47
N SER A 8 -12.89 -0.78 -3.04
CA SER A 8 -13.14 -2.14 -2.57
C SER A 8 -11.88 -3.01 -2.61
N LYS A 9 -11.12 -2.96 -3.72
CA LYS A 9 -9.86 -3.71 -3.85
C LYS A 9 -8.79 -3.23 -2.86
N ASN A 10 -8.61 -1.92 -2.72
CA ASN A 10 -7.65 -1.36 -1.78
C ASN A 10 -8.01 -1.65 -0.33
N LEU A 11 -9.29 -1.64 0.04
CA LEU A 11 -9.72 -1.98 1.41
C LEU A 11 -9.35 -3.43 1.75
N LYS A 12 -9.60 -4.37 0.83
CA LYS A 12 -9.20 -5.78 0.99
C LYS A 12 -7.69 -5.91 1.19
N LEU A 13 -6.90 -5.34 0.27
CA LEU A 13 -5.44 -5.42 0.33
C LEU A 13 -4.88 -4.71 1.58
N SER A 14 -5.51 -3.62 2.02
CA SER A 14 -5.12 -2.92 3.24
C SER A 14 -5.33 -3.76 4.49
N ALA A 15 -6.41 -4.56 4.53
CA ALA A 15 -6.63 -5.52 5.62
C ALA A 15 -5.52 -6.60 5.66
N GLU A 16 -5.13 -7.13 4.50
CA GLU A 16 -4.04 -8.12 4.39
C GLU A 16 -2.69 -7.53 4.82
N VAL A 17 -2.40 -6.28 4.45
CA VAL A 17 -1.19 -5.56 4.87
C VAL A 17 -1.22 -5.27 6.37
N ALA A 18 -2.36 -4.84 6.91
CA ALA A 18 -2.52 -4.60 8.35
C ALA A 18 -2.28 -5.88 9.16
N GLU A 19 -2.85 -7.01 8.74
CA GLU A 19 -2.60 -8.31 9.38
C GLU A 19 -1.10 -8.66 9.37
N TYR A 20 -0.42 -8.47 8.24
CA TYR A 20 1.01 -8.72 8.13
C TYR A 20 1.83 -7.82 9.06
N ILE A 21 1.52 -6.53 9.14
CA ILE A 21 2.18 -5.58 10.04
C ILE A 21 2.00 -5.99 11.50
N THR A 22 0.79 -6.39 11.91
CA THR A 22 0.55 -6.82 13.31
C THR A 22 1.35 -8.04 13.73
N LYS A 23 1.80 -8.85 12.75
CA LYS A 23 2.67 -10.02 12.96
C LYS A 23 4.17 -9.70 12.86
N ASN A 24 4.53 -8.54 12.31
CA ASN A 24 5.90 -8.10 12.05
C ASN A 24 6.03 -6.60 12.38
N PRO A 25 5.87 -6.20 13.66
CA PRO A 25 5.81 -4.80 14.07
C PRO A 25 7.08 -3.99 13.74
N GLU A 26 8.23 -4.65 13.61
CA GLU A 26 9.52 -4.03 13.23
C GLU A 26 9.48 -3.37 11.84
N LEU A 27 8.54 -3.78 10.97
CA LEU A 27 8.38 -3.19 9.63
C LEU A 27 7.86 -1.76 9.66
N VAL A 28 7.27 -1.36 10.79
CA VAL A 28 6.60 -0.07 10.96
C VAL A 28 7.15 0.73 12.13
N GLU A 29 8.22 0.26 12.77
CA GLU A 29 8.80 0.88 13.95
C GLU A 29 9.28 2.32 13.65
N ASP A 30 9.75 2.57 12.43
CA ASP A 30 10.16 3.89 11.94
C ASP A 30 9.03 4.66 11.23
N PHE A 31 7.83 4.09 11.14
CA PHE A 31 6.70 4.79 10.53
C PHE A 31 6.20 5.86 11.50
N GLY A 32 6.60 7.11 11.25
CA GLY A 32 6.10 8.27 11.98
C GLY A 32 4.57 8.32 12.04
N LYS A 33 4.03 9.08 12.99
CA LYS A 33 2.60 9.09 13.36
C LYS A 33 1.61 9.54 12.26
N ASP A 34 2.07 10.06 11.12
CA ASP A 34 1.23 10.55 10.00
C ASP A 34 1.68 9.95 8.66
N LEU A 35 1.47 8.64 8.54
CA LEU A 35 1.79 7.82 7.37
C LEU A 35 0.51 7.55 6.57
N SER A 36 0.60 7.65 5.24
CA SER A 36 -0.36 7.06 4.31
C SER A 36 0.32 5.94 3.52
N PHE A 37 -0.22 4.73 3.52
CA PHE A 37 0.29 3.66 2.67
C PHE A 37 -0.61 3.42 1.47
N VAL A 38 -0.01 3.07 0.33
CA VAL A 38 -0.72 2.72 -0.90
C VAL A 38 -0.23 1.36 -1.39
N VAL A 39 -1.15 0.41 -1.55
CA VAL A 39 -0.83 -0.97 -1.91
C VAL A 39 -0.68 -1.14 -3.44
N PHE A 40 0.33 -1.86 -3.89
CA PHE A 40 0.61 -2.17 -5.28
C PHE A 40 0.57 -3.70 -5.46
N PRO A 41 -0.57 -4.27 -5.88
CA PRO A 41 -0.71 -5.71 -6.07
C PRO A 41 0.15 -6.20 -7.23
N SER A 42 0.62 -7.44 -7.18
CA SER A 42 1.53 -7.99 -8.19
C SER A 42 0.83 -8.42 -9.48
N ASP A 43 -0.47 -8.70 -9.41
CA ASP A 43 -1.30 -9.32 -10.44
C ASP A 43 -2.34 -8.37 -11.07
N ASP A 44 -2.67 -7.25 -10.41
CA ASP A 44 -3.65 -6.27 -10.90
C ASP A 44 -3.00 -4.99 -11.44
N LYS A 45 -2.63 -5.00 -12.73
CA LYS A 45 -2.05 -3.85 -13.44
C LYS A 45 -2.97 -2.63 -13.47
N GLN A 46 -4.29 -2.81 -13.49
CA GLN A 46 -5.23 -1.68 -13.52
C GLN A 46 -5.27 -0.97 -12.16
N LEU A 47 -5.29 -1.75 -11.06
CA LEU A 47 -5.21 -1.22 -9.72
C LEU A 47 -3.86 -0.52 -9.48
N GLN A 48 -2.75 -1.12 -9.92
CA GLN A 48 -1.43 -0.47 -9.85
C GLN A 48 -1.46 0.93 -10.50
N LYS A 49 -1.96 1.04 -11.74
CA LYS A 49 -2.03 2.34 -12.44
C LYS A 49 -2.90 3.36 -11.70
N ALA A 50 -4.02 2.93 -11.12
CA ALA A 50 -4.89 3.80 -10.33
C ALA A 50 -4.21 4.24 -9.02
N ASN A 51 -3.47 3.34 -8.38
CA ASN A 51 -2.76 3.60 -7.14
C ASN A 51 -1.49 4.44 -7.33
N VAL A 52 -0.84 4.40 -8.50
CA VAL A 52 0.20 5.38 -8.86
C VAL A 52 -0.37 6.80 -8.82
N LYS A 53 -1.57 7.01 -9.39
CA LYS A 53 -2.21 8.33 -9.38
C LYS A 53 -2.55 8.79 -7.96
N LEU A 54 -3.17 7.90 -7.17
CA LEU A 54 -3.50 8.17 -5.77
C LEU A 54 -2.25 8.53 -4.95
N ALA A 55 -1.16 7.76 -5.08
CA ALA A 55 0.08 8.03 -4.37
C ALA A 55 0.68 9.40 -4.73
N ASN A 56 0.60 9.80 -6.00
CA ASN A 56 1.05 11.11 -6.45
C ASN A 56 0.14 12.25 -5.96
N GLU A 57 -1.17 12.02 -5.85
CA GLU A 57 -2.13 12.99 -5.28
C GLU A 57 -1.85 13.22 -3.79
N LEU A 58 -1.73 12.15 -3.00
CA LEU A 58 -1.40 12.21 -1.57
C LEU A 58 -0.05 12.93 -1.33
N LYS A 59 0.94 12.69 -2.19
CA LYS A 59 2.21 13.43 -2.14
C LYS A 59 2.04 14.92 -2.36
N LYS A 60 1.21 15.34 -3.31
CA LYS A 60 0.94 16.76 -3.57
C LYS A 60 0.21 17.42 -2.40
N GLU A 61 -0.55 16.64 -1.63
CA GLU A 61 -1.19 17.06 -0.38
C GLU A 61 -0.21 17.11 0.82
N GLY A 62 1.07 16.81 0.61
CA GLY A 62 2.10 16.84 1.66
C GLY A 62 2.09 15.61 2.58
N LYS A 63 1.37 14.54 2.22
CA LYS A 63 1.34 13.31 3.01
C LYS A 63 2.64 12.52 2.87
N ASN A 64 3.07 11.89 3.97
CA ASN A 64 4.16 10.92 3.93
C ASN A 64 3.62 9.60 3.35
N VAL A 65 3.96 9.32 2.09
CA VAL A 65 3.42 8.18 1.35
C VAL A 65 4.42 7.02 1.32
N VAL A 66 4.00 5.86 1.81
CA VAL A 66 4.74 4.59 1.65
C VAL A 66 4.04 3.73 0.60
N LYS A 67 4.83 3.21 -0.35
CA LYS A 67 4.35 2.18 -1.28
C LYS A 67 4.49 0.81 -0.63
N VAL A 68 3.44 0.00 -0.72
CA VAL A 68 3.46 -1.39 -0.25
C VAL A 68 3.32 -2.30 -1.45
N HIS A 69 4.41 -2.90 -1.89
CA HIS A 69 4.44 -3.79 -3.03
C HIS A 69 4.17 -5.22 -2.62
N GLN A 70 3.17 -5.84 -3.24
CA GLN A 70 2.97 -7.27 -3.11
C GLN A 70 4.08 -8.01 -3.86
N THR A 71 4.67 -9.00 -3.22
CA THR A 71 5.74 -9.83 -3.80
C THR A 71 5.20 -11.22 -4.15
N LYS A 72 6.03 -12.01 -4.85
CA LYS A 72 5.76 -13.44 -5.10
C LYS A 72 6.34 -14.34 -3.99
N ASP A 73 7.10 -13.77 -3.06
CA ASP A 73 7.71 -14.53 -1.97
C ASP A 73 6.68 -14.69 -0.84
N LYS A 74 6.37 -15.94 -0.50
CA LYS A 74 5.42 -16.26 0.57
C LYS A 74 5.93 -15.88 1.95
N LYS A 75 7.26 -15.81 2.15
CA LYS A 75 7.86 -15.41 3.44
C LYS A 75 7.84 -13.91 3.63
N THR A 76 7.99 -13.15 2.54
CA THR A 76 7.95 -11.69 2.55
C THR A 76 6.92 -11.17 1.54
N PRO A 77 5.62 -11.41 1.77
CA PRO A 77 4.57 -11.11 0.79
C PRO A 77 4.42 -9.62 0.51
N TRP A 78 4.95 -8.75 1.38
CA TRP A 78 4.87 -7.30 1.25
C TRP A 78 6.25 -6.67 1.39
N LYS A 79 6.57 -5.75 0.48
CA LYS A 79 7.76 -4.91 0.53
C LYS A 79 7.36 -3.45 0.64
N PHE A 80 7.89 -2.76 1.64
CA PHE A 80 7.62 -1.35 1.90
C PHE A 80 8.73 -0.49 1.26
N SER A 81 8.36 0.59 0.58
CA SER A 81 9.32 1.56 0.05
C SER A 81 8.81 2.99 0.19
N TYR A 82 9.71 3.87 0.63
CA TYR A 82 9.44 5.30 0.68
C TYR A 82 9.41 5.89 -0.72
N LEU A 83 8.60 6.92 -0.87
CA LEU A 83 8.28 7.52 -2.14
C LEU A 83 8.92 8.89 -2.23
#